data_AF-A0A226X352-F1
#
_entry.id   AF-A0A226X352-F1
#
_cell.length_a   1.000
_cell.length_b   1.000
_cell.length_c   1.000
_cell.angle_alpha   90.00
_cell.angle_beta   90.00
_cell.angle_gamma   90.00
#
_symmetry.space_group_name_H-M   'P 1'
#
loop_
_entity.id
_entity.type
_entity.pdbx_description
1 polymer ?
#
loop_
_entity_poly.entity_id
_entity_poly.type
_entity_poly.pdbx_seq_one_letter_code
_entity_poly.pdbx_strand_id
1 'polypeptide(L)'
;MNKSELLLVLERPEVPLHTNGSERDIRDQVKKRKISGGTRSELGRQCRDTFSSLKATCRKLNISFWEYLTDRISCSDQIPLLPHLLEQRIALSA
;
A
#
# COMPACT_ATOMS: atom_id res chain seq x y z
N MET A 1 -21.00 25.17 -8.73
CA MET A 1 -20.54 23.90 -9.33
C MET A 1 -19.03 23.99 -9.46
N ASN A 2 -18.26 23.04 -8.94
CA ASN A 2 -16.80 23.13 -8.81
C ASN A 2 -16.08 22.77 -10.13
N LYS A 3 -16.31 23.57 -11.17
CA LYS A 3 -15.78 23.33 -12.52
C LYS A 3 -14.25 23.34 -12.56
N SER A 4 -13.62 24.23 -11.79
CA SER A 4 -12.16 24.31 -11.67
C SER A 4 -11.56 23.03 -11.08
N GLU A 5 -12.16 22.47 -10.03
CA GLU A 5 -11.68 21.23 -9.40
C GLU A 5 -11.85 20.01 -10.30
N LEU A 6 -12.99 19.91 -11.01
CA LEU A 6 -13.28 18.77 -11.88
C LEU A 6 -12.43 18.74 -13.16
N LEU A 7 -11.91 19.88 -13.61
CA LEU A 7 -11.13 20.00 -14.85
C LEU A 7 -9.60 19.99 -14.63
N LEU A 8 -9.13 19.85 -13.39
CA LEU A 8 -7.70 19.83 -13.03
C LEU A 8 -6.92 18.75 -13.80
N VAL A 9 -7.58 17.65 -14.18
CA VAL A 9 -6.99 16.57 -14.97
C VAL A 9 -6.56 16.99 -16.38
N LEU A 10 -7.13 18.07 -16.93
CA LEU A 10 -6.68 18.64 -18.21
C LEU A 10 -5.32 19.32 -18.07
N GLU A 11 -5.01 19.84 -16.88
CA GLU A 11 -3.72 20.45 -16.55
C GLU A 11 -2.67 19.39 -16.15
N ARG A 12 -3.12 18.21 -15.72
CA ARG A 12 -2.29 17.11 -15.17
C ARG A 12 -2.57 15.78 -15.88
N PRO A 13 -2.21 15.65 -17.17
CA PRO A 13 -2.54 14.48 -17.99
C PRO A 13 -1.84 13.18 -17.52
N GLU A 14 -0.79 13.28 -16.71
CA GLU A 14 -0.12 12.14 -16.10
C GLU A 14 -0.94 11.47 -14.99
N VAL A 15 -1.96 12.17 -14.45
CA VAL A 15 -2.86 11.62 -13.44
C VAL A 15 -4.01 10.87 -14.15
N PRO A 16 -4.29 9.61 -13.78
CA PRO A 16 -5.40 8.87 -14.38
C PRO A 16 -6.75 9.56 -14.15
N LEU A 17 -7.60 9.59 -15.18
CA LEU A 17 -8.99 10.09 -15.13
C LEU A 17 -9.92 9.26 -14.23
N HIS A 18 -9.45 8.13 -13.71
CA HIS A 18 -10.24 7.20 -12.91
C HIS A 18 -9.53 6.84 -11.59
N THR A 19 -10.31 6.45 -10.59
CA THR A 19 -9.85 6.07 -9.25
C THR A 19 -9.53 4.59 -9.09
N ASN A 20 -9.53 3.80 -10.17
CA ASN A 20 -9.40 2.34 -10.14
C ASN A 20 -8.20 1.82 -9.31
N GLY A 21 -7.05 2.49 -9.41
CA GLY A 21 -5.84 2.13 -8.65
C GLY A 21 -6.05 2.33 -7.15
N SER A 22 -6.51 3.52 -6.75
CA SER A 22 -6.80 3.85 -5.36
C SER A 22 -7.90 2.97 -4.77
N GLU A 23 -8.97 2.69 -5.52
CA GLU A 23 -10.04 1.78 -5.11
C GLU A 23 -9.54 0.35 -4.90
N ARG A 24 -8.64 -0.12 -5.77
CA ARG A 24 -8.03 -1.44 -5.64
C ARG A 24 -7.16 -1.52 -4.38
N ASP A 25 -6.42 -0.46 -4.06
CA ASP A 25 -5.55 -0.41 -2.90
C ASP A 25 -6.33 -0.44 -1.57
N ILE A 26 -7.49 0.24 -1.48
CA ILE A 26 -8.32 0.24 -0.25
C ILE A 26 -9.27 -0.96 -0.13
N ARG A 27 -9.47 -1.72 -1.22
CA ARG A 27 -10.52 -2.75 -1.31
C ARG A 27 -10.41 -3.81 -0.22
N ASP A 28 -9.20 -4.27 0.08
CA ASP A 28 -8.97 -5.31 1.07
C ASP A 28 -9.35 -4.82 2.48
N GLN A 29 -9.02 -3.57 2.81
CA GLN A 29 -9.40 -2.93 4.07
C GLN A 29 -10.93 -2.81 4.19
N VAL A 30 -11.60 -2.36 3.14
CA VAL A 30 -13.07 -2.20 3.12
C VAL A 30 -13.77 -3.56 3.26
N LYS A 31 -13.31 -4.59 2.54
CA LYS A 31 -13.82 -5.97 2.68
C LYS A 31 -13.66 -6.48 4.10
N LYS A 32 -12.46 -6.34 4.68
CA LYS A 32 -12.22 -6.80 6.05
C LYS A 32 -13.06 -6.02 7.05
N ARG A 33 -13.25 -4.71 6.88
CA ARG A 33 -14.15 -3.90 7.72
C ARG A 33 -15.60 -4.39 7.63
N LYS A 34 -16.08 -4.68 6.42
CA LYS A 34 -17.44 -5.21 6.19
C LYS A 34 -17.69 -6.53 6.94
N ILE A 35 -16.69 -7.41 6.96
CA ILE A 35 -16.78 -8.71 7.65
C ILE A 35 -16.59 -8.58 9.16
N SER A 36 -15.63 -7.76 9.62
CA SER A 36 -15.25 -7.70 11.04
C SER A 36 -15.95 -6.61 11.86
N GLY A 37 -16.78 -5.76 11.23
CA GLY A 37 -17.36 -4.59 11.89
C GLY A 37 -16.33 -3.50 12.26
N GLY A 38 -15.15 -3.52 11.64
CA GLY A 38 -14.05 -2.59 11.98
C GLY A 38 -13.10 -3.12 13.06
N THR A 39 -12.44 -2.19 13.77
CA THR A 39 -11.46 -2.45 14.83
C THR A 39 -12.05 -2.02 16.18
N ARG A 40 -11.79 -2.80 17.24
CA ARG A 40 -12.37 -2.58 18.59
C ARG A 40 -11.43 -1.87 19.55
N SER A 41 -10.16 -1.70 19.17
CA SER A 41 -9.13 -1.04 19.97
C SER A 41 -8.13 -0.34 19.06
N GLU A 42 -7.41 0.62 19.63
CA GLU A 42 -6.37 1.35 18.92
C GLU A 42 -5.20 0.43 18.54
N LEU A 43 -4.74 -0.42 19.47
CA LEU A 43 -3.72 -1.42 19.20
C LEU A 43 -4.11 -2.36 18.05
N GLY A 44 -5.37 -2.80 18.02
CA GLY A 44 -5.89 -3.66 16.95
C GLY A 44 -5.97 -2.95 15.60
N ARG A 45 -6.19 -1.63 15.59
CA ARG A 45 -6.13 -0.80 14.40
C ARG A 45 -4.70 -0.67 13.89
N GLN A 46 -3.77 -0.28 14.75
CA GLN A 46 -2.35 -0.17 14.42
C GLN A 46 -1.79 -1.46 13.86
N CYS A 47 -2.01 -2.59 14.55
CA CYS A 47 -1.59 -3.91 14.07
C CYS A 47 -2.11 -4.20 12.66
N ARG A 48 -3.41 -4.01 12.42
CA ARG A 48 -4.01 -4.22 11.10
C ARG A 48 -3.38 -3.32 10.04
N ASP A 49 -3.25 -2.03 10.31
CA ASP A 49 -2.80 -1.05 9.34
C ASP A 49 -1.32 -1.28 8.99
N THR A 50 -0.48 -1.59 9.98
CA THR A 50 0.93 -1.97 9.79
C THR A 50 1.08 -3.22 8.94
N PHE A 51 0.40 -4.34 9.27
CA PHE A 51 0.55 -5.55 8.46
C PHE A 51 -0.08 -5.43 7.07
N SER A 52 -1.16 -4.65 6.93
CA SER A 52 -1.77 -4.38 5.63
C SER A 52 -0.86 -3.56 4.73
N SER A 53 -0.19 -2.54 5.27
CA SER A 53 0.77 -1.73 4.51
C SER A 53 2.01 -2.54 4.13
N LEU A 54 2.58 -3.33 5.06
CA LEU A 54 3.71 -4.22 4.77
C LEU A 54 3.38 -5.21 3.64
N LYS A 55 2.23 -5.88 3.71
CA LYS A 55 1.78 -6.81 2.67
C LYS A 55 1.59 -6.11 1.33
N ALA A 56 0.98 -4.93 1.31
CA ALA A 56 0.76 -4.17 0.09
C ALA A 56 2.09 -3.77 -0.57
N THR A 57 3.05 -3.30 0.22
CA THR A 57 4.38 -2.91 -0.26
C THR A 57 5.16 -4.10 -0.79
N CYS A 58 5.17 -5.24 -0.08
CA CYS A 58 5.79 -6.48 -0.57
C CYS A 58 5.20 -6.87 -1.94
N ARG A 59 3.87 -6.84 -2.08
CA ARG A 59 3.21 -7.15 -3.36
C ARG A 59 3.59 -6.18 -4.47
N LYS A 60 3.68 -4.87 -4.20
CA LYS A 60 4.10 -3.85 -5.19
C LYS A 60 5.55 -4.03 -5.63
N LEU A 61 6.41 -4.57 -4.78
CA LEU A 61 7.81 -4.89 -5.06
C LEU A 61 8.02 -6.32 -5.61
N ASN A 62 6.95 -7.10 -5.80
CA ASN A 62 7.01 -8.52 -6.19
C ASN A 62 7.79 -9.41 -5.20
N ILE A 63 7.66 -9.14 -3.90
CA ILE A 63 8.25 -9.91 -2.81
C ILE A 63 7.14 -10.67 -2.08
N SER A 64 7.40 -11.92 -1.69
CA SER A 64 6.48 -12.65 -0.83
C SER A 64 6.43 -12.01 0.55
N PHE A 65 5.23 -11.62 0.98
CA PHE A 65 5.01 -11.10 2.34
C PHE A 65 5.44 -12.10 3.42
N TRP A 66 5.22 -13.41 3.19
CA TRP A 66 5.57 -14.44 4.17
C TRP A 66 7.08 -14.64 4.29
N GLU A 67 7.81 -14.59 3.17
CA GLU A 67 9.28 -14.66 3.18
C GLU A 67 9.86 -13.44 3.88
N TYR A 68 9.34 -12.24 3.58
CA TYR A 68 9.75 -11.01 4.25
C TYR A 68 9.46 -11.04 5.76
N LEU A 69 8.28 -11.49 6.16
CA LEU A 69 7.92 -11.57 7.58
C LEU A 69 8.80 -12.60 8.31
N THR A 70 9.06 -13.74 7.67
CA THR A 70 9.93 -14.79 8.23
C THR A 70 11.34 -14.23 8.43
N ASP A 71 11.89 -13.56 7.41
CA ASP A 71 13.21 -12.94 7.45
C ASP A 71 13.37 -11.94 8.60
N ARG A 72 12.34 -11.13 8.87
CA ARG A 72 12.32 -10.20 10.01
C ARG A 72 12.26 -10.92 11.36
N ILE A 73 11.47 -11.99 11.47
CA ILE A 73 11.29 -12.74 12.72
C ILE A 73 12.53 -13.59 13.04
N SER A 74 13.16 -14.17 12.02
CA SER A 74 14.40 -14.95 12.16
C SER A 74 15.66 -14.09 12.28
N CYS A 75 15.54 -12.77 12.13
CA CYS A 75 16.67 -11.84 12.10
C CYS A 75 17.75 -12.27 11.09
N SER A 76 17.34 -12.83 9.95
CA SER A 76 18.27 -13.32 8.94
C SER A 76 18.77 -12.23 8.01
N ASP A 77 18.03 -11.11 7.92
CA ASP A 77 18.37 -9.90 7.14
C ASP A 77 18.80 -10.18 5.69
N GLN A 78 18.23 -11.22 5.07
CA GLN A 78 18.51 -11.63 3.70
C GLN A 78 17.76 -10.77 2.69
N ILE A 79 16.56 -10.30 3.04
CA ILE A 79 15.80 -9.37 2.21
C ILE A 79 16.18 -7.96 2.67
N PRO A 80 16.50 -6.99 1.78
CA PRO A 80 16.71 -5.62 2.23
C PRO A 80 15.42 -4.99 2.80
N LEU A 81 15.55 -3.96 3.62
CA LEU A 81 14.38 -3.20 4.10
C LEU A 81 13.57 -2.67 2.92
N LEU A 82 12.24 -2.76 3.01
CA LEU A 82 11.32 -2.33 1.94
C LEU A 82 11.57 -0.88 1.45
N PRO A 83 11.90 0.11 2.31
CA PRO A 83 12.25 1.45 1.85
C PRO A 83 13.46 1.48 0.91
N HIS A 84 14.53 0.75 1.20
CA HIS A 84 15.71 0.72 0.34
C HIS A 84 15.39 0.10 -1.03
N LEU A 85 14.56 -0.94 -1.07
CA LEU A 85 14.12 -1.56 -2.32
C LEU A 85 13.25 -0.60 -3.15
N LEU A 86 12.45 0.22 -2.49
CA LEU A 86 11.65 1.26 -3.14
C LEU A 86 12.55 2.35 -3.74
N GLU A 87 13.53 2.85 -2.98
CA GLU A 87 14.50 3.84 -3.44
C GLU A 87 15.26 3.36 -4.68
N GLN A 88 15.75 2.11 -4.64
CA GLN A 88 16.42 1.49 -5.80
C GLN A 88 15.50 1.43 -7.02
N ARG A 89 14.23 1.08 -6.85
CA ARG A 89 13.28 0.98 -7.96
C ARG A 89 12.91 2.34 -8.54
N ILE A 90 12.80 3.37 -7.69
CA ILE A 90 12.59 4.75 -8.13
C ILE A 90 13.81 5.22 -8.95
N ALA A 91 15.02 4.99 -8.45
CA ALA A 91 16.24 5.36 -9.16
C ALA A 91 16.38 4.68 -10.54
N LEU A 92 15.87 3.45 -10.69
CA LEU A 92 15.86 2.71 -11.97
C LEU A 92 14.74 3.14 -12.94
N SER A 93 13.73 3.86 -12.46
CA SER A 93 12.57 4.30 -13.26
C SER A 93 12.56 5.80 -13.58
N ALA A 94 13.57 6.53 -13.09
CA ALA A 94 13.89 7.91 -13.43
C ALA A 94 14.83 7.97 -14.64
#